data_AF-A0A958VPK4-F1
#
_entry.id   AF-A0A958VPK4-F1
#
_cell.length_a   1.000
_cell.length_b   1.000
_cell.length_c   1.000
_cell.angle_alpha   90.00
_cell.angle_beta   90.00
_cell.angle_gamma   90.00
#
_symmetry.space_group_name_H-M   'P 1'
#
loop_
_entity.id
_entity.type
_entity.pdbx_description
1 polymer ?
#
loop_
_entity_poly.entity_id
_entity_poly.type
_entity_poly.pdbx_seq_one_letter_code
_entity_poly.pdbx_strand_id
1 'polypeptide(L)'
;MLKNFFWMCSGADSDLLKESPKSEQIKYAGVGGTVFFTAVMAFISGSYALYTVFDNVFAAVAFGLVWGLLIFNLDRFIVSTIKKQDSIWKELLQASPRIVLAIIIAVVISKPLEMKIFEKEINQVLLKQKNELTLANQQQIAQQYTSEISRVENDIISLQQEIDTKEQEVNALYDTYITEAEGTKGTLKIGKGPVYKEKREKHDASLQELQQLKESNRTKIAANESLLADLRLKQK
;
A
#
# COMPACT_ATOMS: atom_id res chain seq x y z
N MET A 1 -45.79 -14.44 35.89
CA MET A 1 -45.43 -14.18 34.48
C MET A 1 -43.94 -14.38 34.22
N LEU A 2 -43.04 -13.66 34.89
CA LEU A 2 -41.58 -13.77 34.65
C LEU A 2 -41.00 -15.17 34.95
N LYS A 3 -41.44 -15.81 36.04
CA LYS A 3 -41.02 -17.18 36.40
C LYS A 3 -41.40 -18.21 35.31
N ASN A 4 -42.62 -18.12 34.79
CA ASN A 4 -43.11 -19.02 33.75
C ASN A 4 -42.35 -18.85 32.43
N PHE A 5 -41.93 -17.62 32.10
CA PHE A 5 -41.08 -17.36 30.95
C PHE A 5 -39.72 -18.06 31.08
N PHE A 6 -39.06 -17.93 32.23
CA PHE A 6 -37.78 -18.61 32.45
C PHE A 6 -37.92 -20.14 32.55
N TRP A 7 -39.03 -20.67 33.06
CA TRP A 7 -39.32 -22.12 32.99
C TRP A 7 -39.51 -22.60 31.54
N MET A 8 -40.15 -21.81 30.70
CA MET A 8 -40.25 -22.10 29.27
C MET A 8 -38.88 -22.08 28.59
N CYS A 9 -38.01 -21.13 28.97
CA CYS A 9 -36.64 -21.03 28.44
C CYS A 9 -35.74 -22.20 28.84
N SER A 10 -35.93 -22.80 30.03
CA SER A 10 -35.16 -23.96 30.47
C SER A 10 -35.60 -25.28 29.84
N GLY A 11 -36.70 -25.28 29.08
CA GLY A 11 -37.23 -26.49 28.46
C GLY A 11 -37.89 -27.46 29.45
N ALA A 12 -38.16 -27.01 30.67
CA ALA A 12 -38.81 -27.81 31.70
C ALA A 12 -40.34 -27.75 31.58
N ASP A 13 -41.00 -28.82 32.02
CA ASP A 13 -42.46 -28.90 32.05
C ASP A 13 -43.02 -27.93 33.12
N SER A 14 -43.77 -26.93 32.66
CA SER A 14 -44.30 -25.88 33.52
C SER A 14 -45.40 -26.37 34.46
N ASP A 15 -46.06 -27.49 34.17
CA ASP A 15 -47.14 -28.02 35.00
C ASP A 15 -46.57 -28.88 36.13
N LEU A 16 -45.52 -29.67 35.86
CA LEU A 16 -44.77 -30.39 36.90
C LEU A 16 -44.00 -29.44 37.85
N LEU A 17 -43.51 -28.31 37.35
CA LEU A 17 -42.78 -27.33 38.16
C LEU A 17 -43.68 -26.56 39.13
N LYS A 18 -44.98 -26.38 38.82
CA LYS A 18 -45.93 -25.69 39.71
C LYS A 18 -46.20 -26.50 40.98
N GLU A 19 -46.21 -27.83 40.88
CA GLU A 19 -46.41 -28.75 42.00
C GLU A 19 -45.12 -29.02 42.80
N SER A 20 -43.96 -28.66 42.24
CA SER A 20 -42.65 -28.87 42.82
C SER A 20 -42.29 -27.85 43.91
N PRO A 21 -41.35 -28.17 44.83
CA PRO A 21 -40.86 -27.25 45.85
C PRO A 21 -40.30 -25.95 45.27
N LYS A 22 -40.43 -24.83 46.01
CA LYS A 22 -39.90 -23.51 45.61
C LYS A 22 -38.40 -23.53 45.26
N SER A 23 -37.63 -24.43 45.86
CA SER A 23 -36.19 -24.58 45.58
C SER A 23 -35.92 -25.02 44.14
N GLU A 24 -36.64 -26.04 43.64
CA GLU A 24 -36.49 -26.54 42.27
C GLU A 24 -36.99 -25.52 41.25
N GLN A 25 -38.09 -24.82 41.56
CA GLN A 25 -38.60 -23.73 40.73
C GLN A 25 -37.57 -22.61 40.50
N ILE A 26 -36.79 -22.25 41.52
CA ILE A 26 -35.74 -21.23 41.41
C ILE A 26 -34.56 -21.76 40.60
N LYS A 27 -34.18 -23.02 40.79
CA LYS A 27 -33.09 -23.67 40.05
C LYS A 27 -33.37 -23.70 38.53
N TYR A 28 -34.55 -24.18 38.13
CA TYR A 28 -34.93 -24.21 36.71
C TYR A 28 -35.17 -22.81 36.12
N ALA A 29 -35.62 -21.83 36.92
CA ALA A 29 -35.66 -20.44 36.48
C ALA A 29 -34.25 -19.86 36.26
N GLY A 30 -33.27 -20.22 37.09
CA GLY A 30 -31.87 -19.84 36.92
C GLY A 30 -31.24 -20.44 35.65
N VAL A 31 -31.52 -21.72 35.37
CA VAL A 31 -31.09 -22.38 34.13
C VAL A 31 -31.72 -21.72 32.90
N GLY A 32 -33.01 -21.39 32.95
CA GLY A 32 -33.67 -20.67 31.85
C GLY A 32 -33.15 -19.24 31.68
N GLY A 33 -32.74 -18.60 32.78
CA GLY A 33 -32.09 -17.29 32.78
C GLY A 33 -30.76 -17.30 32.03
N THR A 34 -29.89 -18.29 32.27
CA THR A 34 -28.59 -18.37 31.58
C THR A 34 -28.78 -18.59 30.08
N VAL A 35 -29.68 -19.49 29.67
CA VAL A 35 -30.02 -19.72 28.25
C VAL A 35 -30.54 -18.43 27.57
N PHE A 36 -31.41 -17.69 28.26
CA PHE A 36 -31.94 -16.42 27.74
C PHE A 36 -30.85 -15.35 27.57
N PHE A 37 -29.99 -15.15 28.58
CA PHE A 37 -28.91 -14.18 28.49
C PHE A 37 -27.89 -14.55 27.41
N THR A 38 -27.60 -15.84 27.22
CA THR A 38 -26.76 -16.32 26.11
C THR A 38 -27.38 -15.97 24.76
N ALA A 39 -28.69 -16.16 24.58
CA ALA A 39 -29.40 -15.78 23.35
C ALA A 39 -29.39 -14.27 23.09
N VAL A 40 -29.56 -13.44 24.13
CA VAL A 40 -29.50 -11.97 24.01
C VAL A 40 -28.09 -11.51 23.62
N MET A 41 -27.06 -12.07 24.24
CA MET A 41 -25.67 -11.77 23.86
C MET A 41 -25.36 -12.21 22.43
N ALA A 42 -25.85 -13.38 22.01
CA ALA A 42 -25.72 -13.85 20.63
C ALA A 42 -26.45 -12.94 19.63
N PHE A 43 -27.64 -12.43 19.98
CA PHE A 43 -28.37 -11.45 19.18
C PHE A 43 -27.55 -10.17 18.96
N ILE A 44 -27.06 -9.56 20.05
CA ILE A 44 -26.27 -8.31 19.99
C ILE A 44 -25.00 -8.54 19.16
N SER A 45 -24.30 -9.63 19.44
CA SER A 45 -23.03 -9.91 18.77
C SER A 45 -23.18 -10.28 17.30
N GLY A 46 -24.17 -11.11 16.96
CA GLY A 46 -24.49 -11.46 15.57
C GLY A 46 -24.96 -10.25 14.76
N SER A 47 -25.77 -9.38 15.36
CA SER A 47 -26.17 -8.11 14.73
C SER A 47 -24.97 -7.22 14.46
N TYR A 48 -24.09 -7.05 15.45
CA TYR A 48 -22.91 -6.22 15.31
C TYR A 48 -21.95 -6.77 14.25
N ALA A 49 -21.68 -8.07 14.26
CA ALA A 49 -20.82 -8.71 13.27
C ALA A 49 -21.37 -8.51 11.84
N LEU A 50 -22.67 -8.73 11.63
CA LEU A 50 -23.24 -8.53 10.30
C LEU A 50 -23.27 -7.05 9.89
N TYR A 51 -23.51 -6.14 10.83
CA TYR A 51 -23.41 -4.69 10.59
C TYR A 51 -22.01 -4.29 10.14
N THR A 52 -20.95 -4.81 10.75
CA THR A 52 -19.56 -4.50 10.34
C THR A 52 -19.21 -4.99 8.93
N VAL A 53 -19.92 -5.98 8.41
CA VAL A 53 -19.65 -6.55 7.07
C VAL A 53 -20.51 -5.88 6.00
N PHE A 54 -21.79 -5.62 6.27
CA PHE A 54 -22.76 -5.18 5.27
C PHE A 54 -23.22 -3.71 5.42
N ASP A 55 -22.79 -3.03 6.49
CA ASP A 55 -23.17 -1.65 6.86
C ASP A 55 -24.68 -1.36 6.75
N ASN A 56 -25.49 -2.40 6.98
CA ASN A 56 -26.94 -2.34 6.86
C ASN A 56 -27.59 -2.73 8.19
N VAL A 57 -28.14 -1.74 8.88
CA VAL A 57 -28.76 -1.90 10.21
C VAL A 57 -29.96 -2.85 10.17
N PHE A 58 -30.81 -2.78 9.13
CA PHE A 58 -32.00 -3.63 9.03
C PHE A 58 -31.61 -5.09 8.81
N ALA A 59 -30.66 -5.35 7.91
CA ALA A 59 -30.14 -6.70 7.68
C ALA A 59 -29.45 -7.25 8.94
N ALA A 60 -28.67 -6.41 9.62
CA ALA A 60 -27.98 -6.75 10.86
C ALA A 60 -28.95 -7.20 11.96
N VAL A 61 -29.99 -6.40 12.24
CA VAL A 61 -30.99 -6.74 13.27
C VAL A 61 -31.79 -7.98 12.89
N ALA A 62 -32.22 -8.12 11.63
CA ALA A 62 -32.97 -9.28 11.17
C ALA A 62 -32.15 -10.58 11.31
N PHE A 63 -30.89 -10.55 10.88
CA PHE A 63 -29.99 -11.69 11.04
C PHE A 63 -29.69 -11.98 12.50
N GLY A 64 -29.41 -10.94 13.30
CA GLY A 64 -29.21 -11.08 14.73
C GLY A 64 -30.38 -11.77 15.40
N LEU A 65 -31.62 -11.43 15.05
CA LEU A 65 -32.83 -12.08 15.59
C LEU A 65 -32.86 -13.56 15.25
N VAL A 66 -32.63 -13.91 13.99
CA VAL A 66 -32.57 -15.31 13.54
C VAL A 66 -31.45 -16.07 14.26
N TRP A 67 -30.28 -15.45 14.38
CA TRP A 67 -29.11 -16.03 15.03
C TRP A 67 -29.31 -16.24 16.53
N GLY A 68 -29.83 -15.23 17.23
CA GLY A 68 -30.16 -15.31 18.64
C GLY A 68 -31.22 -16.38 18.93
N LEU A 69 -32.24 -16.50 18.07
CA LEU A 69 -33.25 -17.56 18.16
C LEU A 69 -32.66 -18.96 17.90
N LEU A 70 -31.72 -19.08 16.96
CA LEU A 70 -31.02 -20.33 16.69
C LEU A 70 -30.21 -20.77 17.92
N ILE A 71 -29.41 -19.87 18.50
CA ILE A 71 -28.63 -20.16 19.72
C ILE A 71 -29.56 -20.48 20.89
N PHE A 72 -30.65 -19.72 21.06
CA PHE A 72 -31.66 -20.02 22.08
C PHE A 72 -32.24 -21.42 21.94
N ASN A 73 -32.61 -21.81 20.72
CA ASN A 73 -33.20 -23.12 20.44
C ASN A 73 -32.20 -24.26 20.71
N LEU A 74 -30.96 -24.09 20.26
CA LEU A 74 -29.89 -25.07 20.42
C LEU A 74 -29.47 -25.24 21.89
N ASP A 75 -29.27 -24.14 22.62
CA ASP A 75 -28.90 -24.17 24.04
C ASP A 75 -30.04 -24.74 24.90
N ARG A 76 -31.30 -24.39 24.59
CA ARG A 76 -32.49 -25.01 25.19
C ARG A 76 -32.55 -26.52 24.93
N PHE A 77 -32.30 -26.96 23.69
CA PHE A 77 -32.29 -28.38 23.33
C PHE A 77 -31.22 -29.17 24.08
N ILE A 78 -30.01 -28.62 24.21
CA ILE A 78 -28.92 -29.24 24.96
C ILE A 78 -29.31 -29.36 26.44
N VAL A 79 -29.80 -28.28 27.06
CA VAL A 79 -30.23 -28.28 28.47
C VAL A 79 -31.36 -29.30 28.71
N SER A 80 -32.34 -29.41 27.82
CA SER A 80 -33.44 -30.36 27.97
C SER A 80 -33.03 -31.82 27.78
N THR A 81 -31.91 -32.08 27.09
CA THR A 81 -31.46 -33.43 26.76
C THR A 81 -30.48 -33.99 27.80
N ILE A 82 -29.89 -33.14 28.64
CA ILE A 82 -28.98 -33.55 29.73
C ILE A 82 -29.78 -34.33 30.78
N LYS A 83 -29.55 -35.65 30.84
CA LYS A 83 -30.09 -36.51 31.89
C LYS A 83 -28.99 -36.76 32.90
N LYS A 84 -29.32 -36.67 34.18
CA LYS A 84 -28.40 -36.99 35.27
C LYS A 84 -27.98 -38.47 35.13
N GLN A 85 -26.69 -38.73 34.97
CA GLN A 85 -26.11 -40.07 34.90
C GLN A 85 -25.06 -40.22 36.00
N ASP A 86 -24.86 -41.42 36.52
CA ASP A 86 -23.93 -41.67 37.65
C ASP A 86 -22.45 -41.37 37.34
N SER A 87 -22.09 -41.02 36.09
CA SER A 87 -20.70 -40.76 35.69
C SER A 87 -20.52 -39.34 35.15
N ILE A 88 -19.73 -38.55 35.87
CA ILE A 88 -19.32 -37.17 35.54
C ILE A 88 -18.72 -37.07 34.13
N TRP A 89 -18.01 -38.10 33.66
CA TRP A 89 -17.41 -38.14 32.32
C TRP A 89 -18.46 -38.19 31.20
N LYS A 90 -19.57 -38.89 31.41
CA LYS A 90 -20.65 -38.97 30.42
C LYS A 90 -21.47 -37.68 30.39
N GLU A 91 -21.65 -37.03 31.53
CA GLU A 91 -22.26 -35.70 31.63
C GLU A 91 -21.41 -34.63 30.90
N LEU A 92 -20.08 -34.67 31.07
CA LEU A 92 -19.17 -33.76 30.36
C LEU A 92 -19.18 -34.00 28.84
N LEU A 93 -19.19 -35.28 28.41
CA LEU A 93 -19.26 -35.61 26.99
C LEU A 93 -20.59 -35.16 26.37
N GLN A 94 -21.70 -35.25 27.10
CA GLN A 94 -23.01 -34.77 26.67
C GLN A 94 -23.06 -33.23 26.59
N ALA A 95 -22.28 -32.52 27.41
CA ALA A 95 -22.12 -31.07 27.36
C ALA A 95 -21.12 -30.58 26.29
N SER A 96 -20.33 -31.47 25.68
CA SER A 96 -19.29 -31.12 24.70
C SER A 96 -19.77 -30.34 23.47
N PRO A 97 -20.97 -30.58 22.89
CA PRO A 97 -21.42 -29.78 21.75
C PRO A 97 -21.56 -28.30 22.07
N ARG A 98 -21.90 -27.97 23.33
CA ARG A 98 -22.00 -26.58 23.83
C ARG A 98 -20.63 -25.90 23.87
N ILE A 99 -19.59 -26.63 24.26
CA ILE A 99 -18.22 -26.13 24.33
C ILE A 99 -17.69 -25.84 22.93
N VAL A 100 -17.91 -26.78 21.99
CA VAL A 100 -17.51 -26.59 20.57
C VAL A 100 -18.21 -25.38 19.96
N LEU A 101 -19.52 -25.25 20.16
CA LEU A 101 -20.28 -24.10 19.68
C LEU A 101 -19.77 -22.78 20.28
N ALA A 102 -19.51 -22.75 21.59
CA ALA A 102 -18.98 -21.56 22.27
C ALA A 102 -17.62 -21.13 21.71
N ILE A 103 -16.73 -22.07 21.40
CA ILE A 103 -15.42 -21.79 20.78
C ILE A 103 -15.60 -21.20 19.38
N ILE A 104 -16.46 -21.79 18.55
CA ILE A 104 -16.74 -21.29 17.18
C ILE A 104 -17.26 -19.85 17.25
N ILE A 105 -18.26 -19.61 18.10
CA ILE A 105 -18.84 -18.28 18.32
C ILE A 105 -17.78 -17.29 18.79
N ALA A 106 -16.93 -17.68 19.75
CA ALA A 106 -15.85 -16.83 20.26
C ALA A 106 -14.87 -16.41 19.15
N VAL A 107 -14.43 -17.34 18.31
CA VAL A 107 -13.50 -17.03 17.21
C VAL A 107 -14.15 -16.10 16.18
N VAL A 108 -15.39 -16.39 15.77
CA VAL A 108 -16.11 -15.62 14.75
C VAL A 108 -16.38 -14.18 15.22
N ILE A 109 -16.70 -13.98 16.50
CA ILE A 109 -16.97 -12.65 17.08
C ILE A 109 -15.66 -11.91 17.38
N SER A 110 -14.62 -12.61 17.81
CA SER A 110 -13.35 -11.99 18.21
C SER A 110 -12.67 -11.26 17.05
N LYS A 111 -12.70 -11.81 15.83
CA LYS A 111 -11.98 -11.23 14.69
C LYS A 111 -12.48 -9.85 14.25
N PRO A 112 -13.78 -9.61 14.01
CA PRO A 112 -14.27 -8.28 13.66
C PRO A 112 -14.07 -7.28 14.81
N LEU A 113 -14.26 -7.70 16.06
CA LEU A 113 -14.01 -6.83 17.22
C LEU A 113 -12.52 -6.45 17.35
N GLU A 114 -11.61 -7.40 17.20
CA GLU A 114 -10.16 -7.18 17.19
C GLU A 114 -9.78 -6.14 16.12
N MET A 115 -10.25 -6.34 14.88
CA MET A 115 -10.01 -5.40 13.78
C MET A 115 -10.58 -4.00 14.05
N LYS A 116 -11.74 -3.90 14.70
CA LYS A 116 -12.37 -2.61 15.01
C LYS A 116 -11.69 -1.89 16.17
N ILE A 117 -11.34 -2.60 17.23
CA ILE A 117 -10.66 -2.04 18.40
C ILE A 117 -9.28 -1.51 17.99
N PHE A 118 -8.56 -2.25 17.14
CA PHE A 118 -7.22 -1.88 16.67
C PHE A 118 -7.23 -1.12 15.33
N GLU A 119 -8.38 -0.64 14.86
CA GLU A 119 -8.50 0.03 13.56
C GLU A 119 -7.51 1.20 13.45
N LYS A 120 -7.35 1.97 14.52
CA LYS A 120 -6.47 3.14 14.55
C LYS A 120 -5.00 2.75 14.44
N GLU A 121 -4.56 1.78 15.22
CA GLU A 121 -3.19 1.26 15.23
C GLU A 121 -2.85 0.61 13.89
N ILE A 122 -3.76 -0.19 13.33
CA ILE A 122 -3.62 -0.82 12.01
C ILE A 122 -3.46 0.26 10.94
N ASN A 123 -4.33 1.27 10.93
CA ASN A 123 -4.26 2.36 9.96
C ASN A 123 -2.96 3.17 10.09
N GLN A 124 -2.44 3.37 11.30
CA GLN A 124 -1.17 4.06 11.53
C GLN A 124 0.01 3.25 10.99
N VAL A 125 0.06 1.94 11.27
CA VAL A 125 1.11 1.05 10.74
C VAL A 125 1.01 0.96 9.22
N LEU A 126 -0.20 0.84 8.67
CA LEU A 126 -0.44 0.80 7.23
C LEU A 126 0.03 2.09 6.55
N LEU A 127 -0.27 3.26 7.13
CA LEU A 127 0.21 4.55 6.61
C LEU A 127 1.74 4.62 6.65
N LYS A 128 2.36 4.17 7.74
CA LYS A 128 3.82 4.11 7.86
C LYS A 128 4.44 3.21 6.77
N GLN A 129 3.93 1.99 6.61
CA GLN A 129 4.38 1.06 5.58
C GLN A 129 4.16 1.62 4.17
N LYS A 130 3.01 2.27 3.91
CA LYS A 130 2.74 2.91 2.62
C LYS A 130 3.74 4.02 2.33
N ASN A 131 4.09 4.85 3.31
CA ASN A 131 5.09 5.90 3.16
C ASN A 131 6.49 5.30 2.92
N GLU A 132 6.87 4.27 3.67
CA GLU A 132 8.15 3.56 3.48
C GLU A 132 8.25 2.93 2.08
N LEU A 133 7.21 2.26 1.60
CA LEU A 133 7.14 1.70 0.26
C LEU A 133 7.16 2.78 -0.83
N THR A 134 6.48 3.90 -0.61
CA THR A 134 6.48 5.03 -1.55
C THR A 134 7.88 5.63 -1.65
N LEU A 135 8.56 5.83 -0.52
CA LEU A 135 9.92 6.34 -0.49
C LEU A 135 10.91 5.36 -1.16
N ALA A 136 10.77 4.06 -0.89
CA ALA A 136 11.59 3.03 -1.52
C ALA A 136 11.40 2.99 -3.05
N ASN A 137 10.15 3.08 -3.52
CA ASN A 137 9.85 3.17 -4.95
C ASN A 137 10.46 4.42 -5.59
N GLN A 138 10.34 5.58 -4.94
CA GLN A 138 10.97 6.83 -5.42
C GLN A 138 12.49 6.70 -5.52
N GLN A 139 13.13 6.09 -4.52
CA GLN A 139 14.58 5.86 -4.54
C GLN A 139 14.99 4.89 -5.65
N GLN A 140 14.24 3.81 -5.86
CA GLN A 140 14.50 2.84 -6.92
C GLN A 140 14.35 3.47 -8.31
N ILE A 141 13.28 4.25 -8.52
CA ILE A 141 13.06 5.03 -9.74
C ILE A 141 14.21 6.02 -9.94
N ALA A 142 14.59 6.76 -8.89
CA ALA A 142 15.70 7.70 -8.95
C ALA A 142 17.01 7.02 -9.34
N GLN A 143 17.35 5.88 -8.74
CA GLN A 143 18.56 5.12 -9.09
C GLN A 143 18.55 4.62 -10.53
N GLN A 144 17.41 4.15 -11.03
CA GLN A 144 17.26 3.66 -12.40
C GLN A 144 17.56 4.76 -13.43
N TYR A 145 17.06 5.97 -13.21
CA TYR A 145 17.24 7.09 -14.15
C TYR A 145 18.52 7.91 -13.90
N THR A 146 19.11 7.88 -12.71
CA THR A 146 20.32 8.67 -12.39
C THR A 146 21.48 8.30 -13.29
N SER A 147 21.71 7.00 -13.54
CA SER A 147 22.81 6.57 -14.40
C SER A 147 22.64 7.02 -15.85
N GLU A 148 21.42 7.00 -16.38
CA GLU A 148 21.14 7.47 -17.75
C GLU A 148 21.20 9.00 -17.84
N ILE A 149 20.67 9.72 -16.84
CA ILE A 149 20.76 11.19 -16.75
C ILE A 149 22.23 11.62 -16.76
N SER A 150 23.08 11.03 -15.92
CA SER A 150 24.51 11.35 -15.90
C SER A 150 25.21 11.00 -17.20
N ARG A 151 24.81 9.91 -17.88
CA ARG A 151 25.36 9.57 -19.21
C ARG A 151 25.03 10.65 -20.24
N VAL A 152 23.76 11.06 -20.33
CA VAL A 152 23.31 12.08 -21.29
C VAL A 152 23.89 13.45 -20.98
N GLU A 153 24.04 13.82 -19.70
CA GLU A 153 24.73 15.05 -19.28
C GLU A 153 26.20 15.06 -19.71
N ASN A 154 26.91 13.94 -19.52
CA ASN A 154 28.29 13.80 -19.97
C ASN A 154 28.42 13.86 -21.51
N ASP A 155 27.47 13.27 -22.24
CA ASP A 155 27.44 13.34 -23.70
C ASP A 155 27.29 14.80 -24.19
N ILE A 156 26.43 15.59 -23.54
CA ILE A 156 26.28 17.03 -23.86
C ILE A 156 27.59 17.79 -23.58
N ILE A 157 28.21 17.55 -22.43
CA ILE A 157 29.49 18.18 -22.06
C ILE A 157 30.57 17.83 -23.08
N SER A 158 30.68 16.56 -23.49
CA SER A 158 31.64 16.11 -24.51
C SER A 158 31.42 16.81 -25.85
N LEU A 159 30.18 16.89 -26.32
CA LEU A 159 29.86 17.55 -27.59
C LEU A 159 30.16 19.05 -27.56
N GLN A 160 29.98 19.70 -26.42
CA GLN A 160 30.35 21.10 -26.23
C GLN A 160 31.88 21.28 -26.20
N GLN A 161 32.60 20.40 -25.51
CA GLN A 161 34.07 20.41 -25.49
C GLN A 161 34.69 20.21 -26.88
N GLU A 162 34.09 19.37 -27.74
CA GLU A 162 34.51 19.23 -29.14
C GLU A 162 34.38 20.55 -29.90
N ILE A 163 33.27 21.27 -29.72
CA ILE A 163 33.05 22.58 -30.35
C ILE A 163 34.08 23.58 -29.84
N ASP A 164 34.25 23.69 -28.52
CA ASP A 164 35.16 24.65 -27.89
C ASP A 164 36.62 24.40 -28.32
N THR A 165 37.02 23.13 -28.40
CA THR A 165 38.36 22.74 -28.86
C THR A 165 38.59 23.13 -30.32
N LYS A 166 37.62 22.86 -31.21
CA LYS A 166 37.72 23.23 -32.63
C LYS A 166 37.69 24.74 -32.80
N GLU A 167 36.93 25.46 -31.98
CA GLU A 167 36.89 26.93 -31.98
C GLU A 167 38.22 27.54 -31.54
N GLN A 168 38.89 26.96 -30.52
CA GLN A 168 40.25 27.35 -30.15
C GLN A 168 41.26 27.09 -31.28
N GLU A 169 41.14 25.97 -32.00
CA GLU A 169 41.98 25.67 -33.16
C GLU A 169 41.82 26.72 -34.28
N VAL A 170 40.57 27.07 -34.62
CA VAL A 170 40.28 28.11 -35.63
C VAL A 170 40.80 29.47 -35.21
N ASN A 171 40.60 29.87 -33.94
CA ASN A 171 41.11 31.13 -33.42
C ASN A 171 42.64 31.18 -33.43
N ALA A 172 43.32 30.08 -33.11
CA ALA A 172 44.78 29.99 -33.22
C ALA A 172 45.28 30.14 -34.67
N LEU A 173 44.56 29.56 -35.64
CA LEU A 173 44.85 29.75 -37.07
C LEU A 173 44.62 31.19 -37.51
N TYR A 174 43.57 31.84 -37.00
CA TYR A 174 43.27 33.25 -37.25
C TYR A 174 44.43 34.15 -36.81
N ASP A 175 44.87 34.01 -35.56
CA ASP A 175 46.00 34.76 -35.01
C ASP A 175 47.30 34.53 -35.82
N THR A 176 47.50 33.29 -36.30
CA THR A 176 48.69 32.91 -37.06
C THR A 176 48.78 33.57 -38.43
N TYR A 177 47.66 33.79 -39.13
CA TYR A 177 47.69 34.46 -40.44
C TYR A 177 47.65 35.99 -40.32
N ILE A 178 46.98 36.54 -39.30
CA ILE A 178 46.96 37.98 -39.02
C ILE A 178 48.36 38.48 -38.64
N THR A 179 49.06 37.77 -37.75
CA THR A 179 50.42 38.14 -37.34
C THR A 179 51.45 38.05 -38.48
N GLU A 180 51.23 37.20 -39.48
CA GLU A 180 52.05 37.18 -40.71
C GLU A 180 51.76 38.42 -41.57
N ALA A 181 50.50 38.84 -41.70
CA ALA A 181 50.13 40.04 -42.46
C ALA A 181 50.68 41.33 -41.84
N GLU A 182 50.67 41.39 -40.50
CA GLU A 182 51.20 42.49 -39.70
C GLU A 182 52.74 42.47 -39.60
N GLY A 183 53.39 41.39 -40.03
CA GLY A 183 54.85 41.25 -40.00
C GLY A 183 55.43 41.10 -38.58
N THR A 184 54.62 40.71 -37.59
CA THR A 184 55.04 40.54 -36.19
C THR A 184 55.62 39.15 -35.88
N LYS A 185 55.33 38.14 -36.72
CA LYS A 185 55.91 36.79 -36.67
C LYS A 185 56.19 36.28 -38.09
N GLY A 186 57.14 35.34 -38.24
CA GLY A 186 57.46 34.72 -39.53
C GLY A 186 58.45 35.51 -40.36
N THR A 187 58.07 35.92 -41.58
CA THR A 187 58.96 36.61 -42.54
C THR A 187 59.33 38.04 -42.15
N LEU A 188 58.70 38.61 -41.12
CA LEU A 188 58.86 39.99 -40.62
C LEU A 188 58.64 41.08 -41.68
N LYS A 189 58.00 40.72 -42.80
CA LYS A 189 57.68 41.63 -43.89
C LYS A 189 56.18 41.88 -43.87
N ILE A 190 55.81 43.15 -43.74
CA ILE A 190 54.41 43.58 -43.82
C ILE A 190 53.89 43.29 -45.23
N GLY A 191 52.79 42.55 -45.35
CA GLY A 191 52.13 42.33 -46.63
C GLY A 191 51.43 40.99 -46.79
N LYS A 192 50.58 40.91 -47.81
CA LYS A 192 49.78 39.71 -48.16
C LYS A 192 50.51 38.90 -49.23
N GLY A 193 51.49 38.09 -48.80
CA GLY A 193 52.26 37.20 -49.68
C GLY A 193 51.61 35.82 -49.92
N PRO A 194 52.27 34.92 -50.66
CA PRO A 194 51.78 33.56 -50.92
C PRO A 194 51.62 32.71 -49.64
N VAL A 195 52.50 32.90 -48.64
CA VAL A 195 52.40 32.22 -47.33
C VAL A 195 51.16 32.68 -46.54
N TYR A 196 50.81 33.97 -46.62
CA TYR A 196 49.58 34.49 -46.05
C TYR A 196 48.35 33.84 -46.70
N LYS A 197 48.38 33.67 -48.03
CA LYS A 197 47.28 33.03 -48.78
C LYS A 197 47.08 31.57 -48.34
N GLU A 198 48.15 30.78 -48.21
CA GLU A 198 48.07 29.38 -47.75
C GLU A 198 47.54 29.27 -46.31
N LYS A 199 48.02 30.13 -45.40
CA LYS A 199 47.54 30.16 -44.00
C LYS A 199 46.07 30.57 -43.90
N ARG A 200 45.65 31.54 -44.72
CA ARG A 200 44.24 31.94 -44.82
C ARG A 200 43.37 30.82 -45.38
N GLU A 201 43.81 30.12 -46.42
CA GLU A 201 43.07 28.99 -46.99
C GLU A 201 42.89 27.87 -45.95
N LYS A 202 43.91 27.59 -45.11
CA LYS A 202 43.81 26.65 -43.97
C LYS A 202 42.80 27.11 -42.91
N HIS A 203 42.80 28.39 -42.56
CA HIS A 203 41.80 28.97 -41.66
C HIS A 203 40.38 28.85 -42.25
N ASP A 204 40.20 29.25 -43.51
CA ASP A 204 38.90 29.26 -44.17
C ASP A 204 38.34 27.83 -44.31
N ALA A 205 39.19 26.83 -44.55
CA ALA A 205 38.82 25.41 -44.50
C ALA A 205 38.42 24.95 -43.09
N SER A 206 39.23 25.26 -42.07
CA SER A 206 38.93 24.89 -40.68
C SER A 206 37.68 25.60 -40.13
N LEU A 207 37.39 26.82 -40.60
CA LEU A 207 36.17 27.55 -40.28
C LEU A 207 34.93 26.87 -40.86
N GLN A 208 35.01 26.34 -42.09
CA GLN A 208 33.93 25.54 -42.68
C GLN A 208 33.69 24.24 -41.90
N GLU A 209 34.77 23.55 -41.49
CA GLU A 209 34.67 22.37 -40.62
C GLU A 209 34.03 22.71 -39.27
N LEU A 210 34.40 23.83 -38.64
CA LEU A 210 33.80 24.30 -37.39
C LEU A 210 32.30 24.58 -37.55
N GLN A 211 31.89 25.18 -38.67
CA GLN A 211 30.48 25.47 -38.93
C GLN A 211 29.66 24.17 -39.08
N GLN A 212 30.18 23.20 -39.82
CA GLN A 212 29.56 21.87 -39.96
C GLN A 212 29.51 21.12 -38.63
N LEU A 213 30.59 21.19 -37.84
CA LEU A 213 30.66 20.59 -36.51
C LEU A 213 29.63 21.22 -35.57
N LYS A 214 29.50 22.55 -35.58
CA LYS A 214 28.50 23.28 -34.78
C LYS A 214 27.08 22.88 -35.16
N GLU A 215 26.75 22.76 -36.46
CA GLU A 215 25.41 22.32 -36.89
C GLU A 215 25.10 20.88 -36.49
N SER A 216 26.04 19.96 -36.70
CA SER A 216 25.91 18.55 -36.30
C SER A 216 25.75 18.41 -34.78
N ASN A 217 26.66 19.02 -34.00
CA ASN A 217 26.66 18.87 -32.55
C ASN A 217 25.49 19.63 -31.91
N ARG A 218 25.04 20.77 -32.47
CA ARG A 218 23.80 21.43 -32.01
C ARG A 218 22.57 20.54 -32.16
N THR A 219 22.48 19.79 -33.25
CA THR A 219 21.38 18.84 -33.47
C THR A 219 21.41 17.70 -32.44
N LYS A 220 22.61 17.15 -32.16
CA LYS A 220 22.80 16.11 -31.14
C LYS A 220 22.54 16.63 -29.72
N ILE A 221 23.01 17.83 -29.40
CA ILE A 221 22.78 18.48 -28.09
C ILE A 221 21.28 18.70 -27.89
N ALA A 222 20.57 19.25 -28.89
CA ALA A 222 19.12 19.44 -28.79
C ALA A 222 18.35 18.12 -28.57
N ALA A 223 18.77 17.04 -29.24
CA ALA A 223 18.19 15.71 -29.03
C ALA A 223 18.47 15.18 -27.61
N ASN A 224 19.70 15.34 -27.12
CA ASN A 224 20.10 14.94 -25.78
C ASN A 224 19.42 15.77 -24.69
N GLU A 225 19.22 17.07 -24.90
CA GLU A 225 18.47 17.95 -23.99
C GLU A 225 16.99 17.54 -23.91
N SER A 226 16.38 17.19 -25.05
CA SER A 226 15.01 16.67 -25.07
C SER A 226 14.91 15.33 -24.36
N LEU A 227 15.87 14.43 -24.54
CA LEU A 227 15.92 13.14 -23.85
C LEU A 227 16.12 13.34 -22.34
N LEU A 228 17.01 14.25 -21.94
CA LEU A 228 17.26 14.59 -20.55
C LEU A 228 16.01 15.15 -19.87
N ALA A 229 15.23 15.97 -20.57
CA ALA A 229 13.95 16.47 -20.06
C ALA A 229 12.93 15.33 -19.84
N ASP A 230 12.83 14.39 -20.78
CA ASP A 230 11.95 13.22 -20.65
C ASP A 230 12.38 12.29 -19.50
N LEU A 231 13.69 12.02 -19.37
CA LEU A 231 14.23 11.20 -18.28
C LEU A 231 13.97 11.84 -16.91
N ARG A 232 14.11 13.16 -16.78
CA ARG A 232 13.80 13.90 -15.54
C ARG A 232 12.31 13.95 -15.24
N LEU A 233 11.43 13.91 -16.26
CA LEU A 233 9.99 13.77 -16.06
C LEU A 233 9.63 12.37 -15.55
N LYS A 234 10.26 11.32 -16.08
CA LYS A 234 10.05 9.93 -15.64
C LYS A 234 10.63 9.63 -14.26
N GLN A 235 11.58 10.45 -13.78
CA GLN A 235 12.16 10.35 -12.45
C GLN A 235 11.26 10.92 -11.34
N LYS A 236 10.32 11.81 -11.68
CA LYS A 236 9.37 12.43 -10.72
C LYS A 236 8.19 11.52 -10.41
#